data_AF-A0AAV0RG37-F1
#
_entry.id   AF-A0AAV0RG37-F1
#
_cell.length_a   1.000
_cell.length_b   1.000
_cell.length_c   1.000
_cell.angle_alpha   90.00
_cell.angle_beta   90.00
_cell.angle_gamma   90.00
#
_symmetry.space_group_name_H-M   'P 1'
#
loop_
_entity.id
_entity.type
_entity.pdbx_description
1 polymer ?
#
loop_
_entity_poly.entity_id
_entity_poly.type
_entity_poly.pdbx_seq_one_letter_code
_entity_poly.pdbx_strand_id
1 'polypeptide(L)'
;MEQTACLVALDIVQDGIASLAKVEEAYQYEKETKELIEEVVRSYSIYELHDTMDAADEGTDENRLLPAMNKIWPYLISCVRNRNPVAVRKCTSVIAYVVQICGGDFFSRRFHTDGPCLWKLLSSSPFQKKPVKEERTPLLLPYRSNPSTDESSSMAEVSNLKVQVALLNMISDLARNKRSSTALEVVLKKVSGLVVGIACSGVAGLHDASISALHGLALMDPDLIWLLVADVYYSVKKEGEVIPPPGSDFPQLSRLLPPPEKPKDYLYVQYGGQSYGFGINLASVEKVFLKLHSLAFPDQLYL
;
A
#
# COMPACT_ATOMS: atom_id res chain seq x y z
N MET A 1 20.23 21.53 -3.43
CA MET A 1 19.30 22.23 -4.35
C MET A 1 18.29 21.27 -4.97
N GLU A 2 18.69 20.05 -5.36
CA GLU A 2 17.80 19.07 -6.01
C GLU A 2 16.65 18.52 -5.14
N GLN A 3 16.86 18.34 -3.84
CA GLN A 3 15.83 17.76 -2.95
C GLN A 3 14.61 18.69 -2.77
N THR A 4 14.86 19.99 -2.56
CA THR A 4 13.80 21.00 -2.43
C THR A 4 13.01 21.13 -3.72
N ALA A 5 13.69 21.14 -4.87
CA ALA A 5 13.05 21.17 -6.18
C ALA A 5 12.17 19.92 -6.41
N CYS A 6 12.63 18.74 -5.99
CA CYS A 6 11.85 17.50 -6.07
C CYS A 6 10.58 17.56 -5.21
N LEU A 7 10.66 18.11 -3.99
CA LEU A 7 9.49 18.28 -3.12
C LEU A 7 8.47 19.25 -3.70
N VAL A 8 8.93 20.41 -4.19
CA VAL A 8 8.09 21.39 -4.87
C VAL A 8 7.42 20.78 -6.11
N ALA A 9 8.16 19.97 -6.89
CA ALA A 9 7.58 19.29 -8.04
C ALA A 9 6.47 18.29 -7.64
N LEU A 10 6.64 17.58 -6.53
CA LEU A 10 5.61 16.67 -6.00
C LEU A 10 4.37 17.42 -5.49
N ASP A 11 4.55 18.61 -4.89
CA ASP A 11 3.43 19.49 -4.51
C ASP A 11 2.68 19.98 -5.76
N ILE A 12 3.39 20.44 -6.79
CA ILE A 12 2.80 20.87 -8.06
C ILE A 12 1.99 19.74 -8.71
N VAL A 13 2.52 18.50 -8.70
CA VAL A 13 1.80 17.33 -9.23
C VAL A 13 0.50 17.10 -8.43
N GLN A 14 0.58 17.16 -7.11
CA GLN A 14 -0.57 16.96 -6.25
C GLN A 14 -1.68 18.00 -6.50
N ASP A 15 -1.30 19.28 -6.51
CA ASP A 15 -2.23 20.40 -6.72
C ASP A 15 -2.76 20.46 -8.16
N GLY A 16 -1.92 20.12 -9.14
CA GLY A 16 -2.29 20.05 -10.55
C GLY A 16 -3.34 18.99 -10.82
N ILE A 17 -3.17 17.78 -10.26
CA ILE A 17 -4.18 16.71 -10.40
C ILE A 17 -5.47 17.05 -9.65
N ALA A 18 -5.39 17.66 -8.47
CA ALA A 18 -6.56 18.12 -7.74
C ALA A 18 -7.37 19.17 -8.53
N SER A 19 -6.67 20.12 -9.14
CA SER A 19 -7.29 21.17 -9.96
C SER A 19 -7.91 20.58 -11.22
N LEU A 20 -7.19 19.69 -11.91
CA LEU A 20 -7.70 19.00 -13.09
C LEU A 20 -8.96 18.21 -12.75
N ALA A 21 -9.00 17.52 -11.61
CA ALA A 21 -10.18 16.75 -11.21
C ALA A 21 -11.42 17.62 -10.99
N LYS A 22 -11.26 18.81 -10.42
CA LYS A 22 -12.36 19.77 -10.27
C LYS A 22 -12.83 20.32 -11.60
N VAL A 23 -11.91 20.54 -12.55
CA VAL A 23 -12.27 20.99 -13.91
C VAL A 23 -13.06 19.91 -14.64
N GLU A 24 -12.64 18.65 -14.54
CA GLU A 24 -13.39 17.52 -15.13
C GLU A 24 -14.76 17.35 -14.47
N GLU A 25 -14.86 17.52 -13.16
CA GLU A 25 -16.15 17.49 -12.45
C GLU A 25 -17.08 18.63 -12.91
N ALA A 26 -16.55 19.85 -13.03
CA ALA A 26 -17.31 20.99 -13.53
C ALA A 26 -17.76 20.79 -14.99
N TYR A 27 -16.89 20.23 -15.83
CA TYR A 27 -17.19 19.91 -17.22
C TYR A 27 -18.29 18.82 -17.32
N GLN A 28 -18.26 17.83 -16.45
CA GLN A 28 -19.31 16.81 -16.37
C GLN A 28 -20.68 17.42 -16.02
N TYR A 29 -20.74 18.33 -15.04
CA TYR A 29 -21.99 19.03 -14.72
C TYR A 29 -22.47 19.94 -15.84
N GLU A 30 -21.55 20.63 -16.53
CA GLU A 30 -21.88 21.43 -17.72
C GLU A 30 -22.49 20.54 -18.81
N LYS A 31 -21.88 19.38 -19.06
CA LYS A 31 -22.38 18.41 -20.04
C LYS A 31 -23.76 17.87 -19.68
N GLU A 32 -23.96 17.41 -18.45
CA GLU A 32 -25.27 16.93 -17.98
C GLU A 32 -26.34 18.02 -18.09
N THR A 33 -25.99 19.27 -17.77
CA THR A 33 -26.90 20.40 -17.92
C THR A 33 -27.23 20.67 -19.39
N LYS A 34 -26.24 20.59 -20.29
CA LYS A 34 -26.44 20.74 -21.73
C LYS A 34 -27.35 19.65 -22.28
N GLU A 35 -27.13 18.39 -21.90
CA GLU A 35 -27.97 17.24 -22.30
C GLU A 35 -29.43 17.42 -21.85
N LEU A 36 -29.65 17.90 -20.61
CA LEU A 36 -31.00 18.22 -20.13
C LEU A 36 -31.66 19.37 -20.91
N ILE A 37 -30.91 20.41 -21.26
CA ILE A 37 -31.40 21.51 -22.09
C ILE A 37 -31.78 20.98 -23.48
N GLU A 38 -30.96 20.13 -24.09
CA GLU A 38 -31.24 19.51 -25.39
C GLU A 38 -32.50 18.63 -25.34
N GLU A 39 -32.69 17.85 -24.28
CA GLU A 39 -33.90 17.04 -24.10
C GLU A 39 -35.15 17.93 -24.01
N VAL A 40 -35.07 19.04 -23.27
CA VAL A 40 -36.15 20.02 -23.18
C VAL A 40 -36.41 20.66 -24.55
N VAL A 41 -35.39 21.13 -25.26
CA VAL A 41 -35.52 21.75 -26.59
C VAL A 41 -36.15 20.78 -27.60
N ARG A 42 -35.75 19.51 -27.58
CA ARG A 42 -36.36 18.43 -28.38
C ARG A 42 -37.83 18.22 -28.00
N SER A 43 -38.18 18.20 -26.71
CA SER A 43 -39.56 18.02 -26.25
C SER A 43 -40.50 19.14 -26.72
N TYR A 44 -39.99 20.37 -26.88
CA TYR A 44 -40.73 21.51 -27.40
C TYR A 44 -40.64 21.66 -28.93
N SER A 45 -40.00 20.71 -29.64
CA SER A 45 -39.88 20.71 -31.11
C SER A 45 -39.25 22.00 -31.70
N ILE A 46 -38.30 22.60 -30.99
CA ILE A 46 -37.61 23.82 -31.44
C ILE A 46 -36.39 23.43 -32.30
N TYR A 47 -36.66 22.98 -33.53
CA TYR A 47 -35.65 22.38 -34.41
C TYR A 47 -34.52 23.34 -34.83
N GLU A 48 -34.82 24.63 -35.05
CA GLU A 48 -33.78 25.62 -35.41
C GLU A 48 -32.72 25.80 -34.32
N LEU A 49 -33.12 25.71 -33.05
CA LEU A 49 -32.21 25.80 -31.92
C LEU A 49 -31.39 24.52 -31.77
N HIS A 50 -32.01 23.35 -32.01
CA HIS A 50 -31.32 22.07 -31.97
C HIS A 50 -30.21 21.97 -33.03
N ASP A 51 -30.49 22.37 -34.27
CA ASP A 51 -29.53 22.34 -35.38
C ASP A 51 -28.30 23.23 -35.11
N THR A 52 -28.48 24.36 -34.39
CA THR A 52 -27.37 25.22 -33.98
C THR A 52 -26.54 24.66 -32.83
N MET A 53 -27.12 23.84 -31.96
CA MET A 53 -26.42 23.21 -30.83
C MET A 53 -25.54 22.05 -31.29
N ASP A 54 -26.03 21.24 -32.24
CA ASP A 54 -25.29 20.10 -32.79
C ASP A 54 -24.03 20.53 -33.56
N ALA A 55 -24.07 21.67 -34.25
CA ALA A 55 -22.92 22.21 -34.99
C ALA A 55 -21.76 22.69 -34.10
N ALA A 56 -21.98 22.87 -32.79
CA ALA A 56 -20.99 23.37 -31.85
C ALA A 56 -20.25 22.25 -31.06
N ASP A 57 -20.63 20.99 -31.24
CA ASP A 57 -20.23 19.87 -30.37
C ASP A 57 -19.03 19.04 -30.88
N GLU A 58 -18.10 19.65 -31.65
CA GLU A 58 -16.91 18.96 -32.19
C GLU A 58 -15.77 18.74 -31.17
N GLY A 59 -16.05 18.76 -29.86
CA GLY A 59 -15.06 18.58 -28.80
C GLY A 59 -14.86 17.11 -28.42
N THR A 60 -13.59 16.64 -28.36
CA THR A 60 -13.28 15.32 -27.80
C THR A 60 -13.54 15.28 -26.29
N ASP A 61 -14.60 14.56 -25.91
CA ASP A 61 -15.14 14.33 -24.57
C ASP A 61 -14.37 13.24 -23.79
N GLU A 62 -13.04 13.31 -23.76
CA GLU A 62 -12.22 12.33 -23.03
C GLU A 62 -11.69 12.90 -21.72
N ASN A 63 -11.95 12.17 -20.62
CA ASN A 63 -11.45 12.50 -19.29
C ASN A 63 -9.92 12.62 -19.27
N ARG A 64 -9.42 13.82 -18.99
CA ARG A 64 -7.99 14.16 -19.15
C ARG A 64 -7.14 13.70 -17.96
N LEU A 65 -7.73 13.23 -16.87
CA LEU A 65 -7.03 12.79 -15.66
C LEU A 65 -6.13 11.57 -15.91
N LEU A 66 -6.68 10.53 -16.54
CA LEU A 66 -5.94 9.28 -16.75
C LEU A 66 -4.74 9.47 -17.72
N PRO A 67 -4.89 10.18 -18.86
CA PRO A 67 -3.76 10.52 -19.71
C PRO A 67 -2.68 11.34 -19.01
N ALA A 68 -3.07 12.35 -18.22
CA ALA A 68 -2.12 13.16 -17.45
C ALA A 68 -1.33 12.27 -16.47
N MET A 69 -2.04 11.41 -15.74
CA MET A 69 -1.40 10.53 -14.78
C MET A 69 -0.51 9.45 -15.43
N ASN A 70 -0.85 9.01 -16.65
CA ASN A 70 0.03 8.12 -17.42
C ASN A 70 1.40 8.73 -17.72
N LYS A 71 1.44 10.05 -17.96
CA LYS A 71 2.70 10.76 -18.18
C LYS A 71 3.49 10.94 -16.88
N ILE A 72 2.81 11.16 -15.75
CA ILE A 72 3.45 11.45 -14.45
C ILE A 72 3.96 10.17 -13.75
N TRP A 73 3.27 9.04 -13.92
CA TRP A 73 3.56 7.81 -13.17
C TRP A 73 5.03 7.34 -13.20
N PRO A 74 5.73 7.29 -14.36
CA PRO A 74 7.13 6.85 -14.42
C PRO A 74 8.07 7.72 -13.56
N TYR A 75 7.77 9.00 -13.39
CA TYR A 75 8.55 9.91 -12.56
C TYR A 75 8.36 9.66 -11.07
N LEU A 76 7.13 9.31 -10.64
CA LEU A 76 6.86 8.89 -9.27
C LEU A 76 7.63 7.60 -8.93
N ILE A 77 7.60 6.62 -9.84
CA ILE A 77 8.36 5.37 -9.67
C ILE A 77 9.87 5.63 -9.65
N SER A 78 10.38 6.53 -10.49
CA SER A 78 11.79 6.92 -10.49
C SER A 78 12.19 7.60 -9.17
N CYS A 79 11.32 8.44 -8.60
CA CYS A 79 11.53 9.06 -7.29
C CYS A 79 11.65 8.00 -6.18
N VAL A 80 10.80 6.97 -6.20
CA VAL A 80 10.87 5.84 -5.25
C VAL A 80 12.17 5.06 -5.41
N ARG A 81 12.62 4.83 -6.65
CA ARG A 81 13.87 4.11 -6.94
C ARG A 81 15.13 4.85 -6.50
N ASN A 82 15.09 6.18 -6.42
CA ASN A 82 16.22 7.01 -5.96
C ASN A 82 16.49 6.87 -4.44
N ARG A 83 15.59 6.22 -3.68
CA ARG A 83 15.75 5.90 -2.25
C ARG A 83 16.04 7.11 -1.33
N ASN A 84 15.77 8.33 -1.77
CA ASN A 84 15.83 9.48 -0.89
C ASN A 84 14.64 9.42 0.08
N PRO A 85 14.87 9.28 1.40
CA PRO A 85 13.79 8.99 2.35
C PRO A 85 12.74 10.11 2.42
N VAL A 86 13.13 11.37 2.24
CA VAL A 86 12.22 12.51 2.27
C VAL A 86 11.36 12.54 1.01
N ALA A 87 11.98 12.36 -0.15
CA ALA A 87 11.27 12.34 -1.43
C ALA A 87 10.34 11.12 -1.55
N VAL A 88 10.78 9.94 -1.09
CA VAL A 88 9.97 8.71 -1.08
C VAL A 88 8.72 8.89 -0.23
N ARG A 89 8.86 9.45 0.99
CA ARG A 89 7.70 9.69 1.88
C ARG A 89 6.68 10.64 1.26
N LYS A 90 7.14 11.72 0.63
CA LYS A 90 6.22 12.64 -0.06
C LYS A 90 5.61 11.97 -1.27
N CYS A 91 6.38 11.21 -2.04
CA CYS A 91 5.92 10.46 -3.21
C CYS A 91 4.82 9.45 -2.84
N THR A 92 4.98 8.68 -1.77
CA THR A 92 3.94 7.74 -1.31
C THR A 92 2.65 8.45 -0.92
N SER A 93 2.74 9.65 -0.33
CA SER A 93 1.54 10.46 -0.02
C SER A 93 0.87 10.99 -1.29
N VAL A 94 1.65 11.44 -2.27
CA VAL A 94 1.11 11.88 -3.57
C VAL A 94 0.47 10.71 -4.31
N ILE A 95 1.07 9.53 -4.29
CA ILE A 95 0.49 8.32 -4.89
C ILE A 95 -0.86 7.99 -4.23
N ALA A 96 -0.95 7.96 -2.90
CA ALA A 96 -2.22 7.72 -2.20
C ALA A 96 -3.30 8.71 -2.66
N TYR A 97 -2.96 10.00 -2.64
CA TYR A 97 -3.88 11.08 -2.99
C TYR A 97 -4.36 10.99 -4.44
N VAL A 98 -3.44 10.83 -5.40
CA VAL A 98 -3.78 10.81 -6.81
C VAL A 98 -4.56 9.54 -7.20
N VAL A 99 -4.25 8.39 -6.61
CA VAL A 99 -5.02 7.16 -6.86
C VAL A 99 -6.46 7.29 -6.34
N GLN A 100 -6.66 7.95 -5.19
CA GLN A 100 -8.01 8.24 -4.68
C GLN A 100 -8.81 9.16 -5.61
N ILE A 101 -8.16 10.12 -6.26
CA ILE A 101 -8.80 11.03 -7.23
C ILE A 101 -9.08 10.34 -8.56
N CYS A 102 -8.11 9.61 -9.10
CA CYS A 102 -8.21 9.03 -10.44
C CYS A 102 -8.97 7.70 -10.49
N GLY A 103 -9.20 7.05 -9.34
CA GLY A 103 -9.81 5.72 -9.28
C GLY A 103 -8.77 4.59 -9.37
N GLY A 104 -9.06 3.47 -8.71
CA GLY A 104 -8.10 2.39 -8.49
C GLY A 104 -7.84 1.48 -9.69
N ASP A 105 -8.84 1.23 -10.53
CA ASP A 105 -8.78 0.23 -11.61
C ASP A 105 -7.61 0.49 -12.56
N PHE A 106 -7.41 1.77 -12.89
CA PHE A 106 -6.32 2.23 -13.74
C PHE A 106 -4.92 1.90 -13.18
N PHE A 107 -4.77 1.91 -11.86
CA PHE A 107 -3.49 1.65 -11.21
C PHE A 107 -3.28 0.18 -10.88
N SER A 108 -4.30 -0.66 -10.94
CA SER A 108 -4.17 -2.09 -10.64
C SER A 108 -3.03 -2.76 -11.42
N ARG A 109 -2.97 -2.53 -12.74
CA ARG A 109 -1.89 -3.03 -13.61
C ARG A 109 -0.53 -2.40 -13.30
N ARG A 110 -0.52 -1.17 -12.84
CA ARG A 110 0.70 -0.43 -12.49
C ARG A 110 1.28 -0.88 -11.16
N PHE A 111 0.44 -1.11 -10.14
CA PHE A 111 0.89 -1.73 -8.89
C PHE A 111 1.34 -3.18 -9.11
N HIS A 112 0.75 -3.91 -10.05
CA HIS A 112 1.28 -5.21 -10.44
C HIS A 112 2.69 -5.12 -11.06
N THR A 113 2.91 -4.18 -11.99
CA THR A 113 4.17 -4.07 -12.75
C THR A 113 5.28 -3.35 -11.97
N ASP A 114 4.97 -2.19 -11.39
CA ASP A 114 5.92 -1.31 -10.71
C ASP A 114 5.89 -1.47 -9.18
N GLY A 115 4.83 -2.03 -8.61
CA GLY A 115 4.71 -2.23 -7.16
C GLY A 115 5.88 -2.95 -6.49
N PRO A 116 6.58 -3.94 -7.12
CA PRO A 116 7.74 -4.56 -6.51
C PRO A 116 8.82 -3.57 -6.03
N CYS A 117 8.99 -2.40 -6.67
CA CYS A 117 9.96 -1.41 -6.19
C CYS A 117 9.49 -0.69 -4.90
N LEU A 118 8.19 -0.50 -4.73
CA LEU A 118 7.57 0.03 -3.51
C LEU A 118 7.68 -1.00 -2.39
N TRP A 119 7.21 -2.23 -2.63
CA TRP A 119 7.12 -3.30 -1.64
C TRP A 119 8.49 -3.72 -1.10
N LYS A 120 9.55 -3.59 -1.92
CA LYS A 120 10.93 -3.84 -1.48
C LYS A 120 11.37 -2.95 -0.31
N LEU A 121 10.81 -1.74 -0.19
CA LEU A 121 11.10 -0.83 0.93
C LEU A 121 10.53 -1.36 2.25
N LEU A 122 9.41 -2.10 2.21
CA LEU A 122 8.85 -2.79 3.39
C LEU A 122 9.75 -3.96 3.85
N SER A 123 10.35 -4.68 2.91
CA SER A 123 11.23 -5.82 3.23
C SER A 123 12.66 -5.43 3.64
N SER A 124 13.03 -4.16 3.47
CA SER A 124 14.38 -3.69 3.81
C SER A 124 14.51 -3.57 5.33
N SER A 125 15.04 -4.60 5.99
CA SER A 125 15.21 -4.56 7.45
C SER A 125 16.22 -3.48 7.85
N PRO A 126 15.86 -2.58 8.78
CA PRO A 126 16.81 -1.62 9.34
C PRO A 126 17.90 -2.32 10.16
N PHE A 127 17.65 -3.54 10.65
CA PHE A 127 18.56 -4.28 11.53
C PHE A 127 19.34 -5.39 10.84
N GLN A 128 19.03 -5.74 9.59
CA GLN A 128 19.87 -6.65 8.82
C GLN A 128 21.06 -5.90 8.23
N LYS A 129 22.19 -5.95 8.96
CA LYS A 129 23.48 -6.04 8.30
C LYS A 129 23.35 -7.17 7.28
N LYS A 130 23.49 -6.86 5.99
CA LYS A 130 23.72 -7.90 4.98
C LYS A 130 24.81 -8.82 5.57
N PRO A 131 24.67 -10.16 5.55
CA PRO A 131 25.84 -10.97 5.75
C PRO A 131 26.81 -10.53 4.65
N VAL A 132 27.86 -9.83 5.06
CA VAL A 132 29.03 -9.62 4.22
C VAL A 132 29.41 -11.06 3.88
N LYS A 133 29.14 -11.48 2.63
CA LYS A 133 29.82 -12.65 2.09
C LYS A 133 31.28 -12.42 2.47
N GLU A 134 31.88 -13.38 3.15
CA GLU A 134 33.31 -13.37 3.48
C GLU A 134 34.12 -13.34 2.17
N GLU A 135 34.14 -12.20 1.48
CA GLU A 135 35.23 -11.82 0.63
C GLU A 135 36.37 -11.49 1.58
N ARG A 136 37.22 -12.51 1.78
CA ARG A 136 38.57 -12.47 2.33
C ARG A 136 38.98 -11.06 2.75
N THR A 137 38.78 -10.77 4.03
CA THR A 137 39.35 -9.60 4.67
C THR A 137 40.88 -9.63 4.48
N PRO A 138 41.50 -8.67 3.78
CA PRO A 138 42.93 -8.49 3.93
C PRO A 138 43.18 -8.09 5.40
N LEU A 139 44.10 -8.80 6.06
CA LEU A 139 44.52 -8.55 7.45
C LEU A 139 44.85 -7.07 7.64
N LEU A 140 43.97 -6.33 8.33
CA LEU A 140 44.22 -4.95 8.73
C LEU A 140 44.88 -4.94 10.12
N LEU A 141 46.04 -4.30 10.19
CA LEU A 141 46.87 -4.24 11.39
C LEU A 141 46.27 -3.31 12.49
N PRO A 142 46.57 -3.56 13.78
CA PRO A 142 45.82 -3.05 14.94
C PRO A 142 45.87 -1.54 15.21
N TYR A 143 46.54 -0.74 14.37
CA TYR A 143 46.80 0.68 14.63
C TYR A 143 45.93 1.64 13.80
N ARG A 144 44.97 1.13 13.01
CA ARG A 144 44.06 1.97 12.21
C ARG A 144 42.62 1.86 12.71
N SER A 145 42.42 2.14 14.00
CA SER A 145 41.09 2.29 14.58
C SER A 145 40.56 3.69 14.27
N ASN A 146 39.66 3.81 13.29
CA ASN A 146 38.80 5.00 13.20
C ASN A 146 37.75 4.90 14.32
N PRO A 147 37.56 5.95 15.14
CA PRO A 147 36.55 5.93 16.19
C PRO A 147 35.14 6.09 15.60
N SER A 148 34.19 5.37 16.21
CA SER A 148 32.73 5.53 16.16
C SER A 148 32.03 5.43 14.80
N THR A 149 31.58 4.22 14.46
CA THR A 149 30.54 3.95 13.43
C THR A 149 29.26 3.50 14.13
N ASP A 150 28.71 4.31 15.06
CA ASP A 150 27.46 3.99 15.77
C ASP A 150 26.35 5.05 15.62
N GLU A 151 26.67 6.31 15.29
CA GLU A 151 25.64 7.36 15.17
C GLU A 151 25.05 7.51 13.75
N SER A 152 25.84 7.25 12.71
CA SER A 152 25.38 7.37 11.31
C SER A 152 24.47 6.23 10.85
N SER A 153 24.57 5.06 11.49
CA SER A 153 23.66 3.92 11.30
C SER A 153 22.28 4.18 11.91
N SER A 154 22.23 4.73 13.13
CA SER A 154 20.98 5.04 13.84
C SER A 154 20.12 6.07 13.08
N MET A 155 20.72 7.12 12.52
CA MET A 155 19.99 8.09 11.69
C MET A 155 19.45 7.47 10.39
N ALA A 156 20.20 6.56 9.77
CA ALA A 156 19.76 5.83 8.57
C ALA A 156 18.60 4.86 8.89
N GLU A 157 18.66 4.18 10.04
CA GLU A 157 17.61 3.29 10.55
C GLU A 157 16.28 4.03 10.79
N VAL A 158 16.32 5.17 11.48
CA VAL A 158 15.12 6.01 11.72
C VAL A 158 14.53 6.53 10.42
N SER A 159 15.38 6.88 9.44
CA SER A 159 14.91 7.32 8.12
C SER A 159 14.19 6.21 7.34
N ASN A 160 14.68 4.97 7.45
CA ASN A 160 14.07 3.79 6.82
C ASN A 160 12.73 3.42 7.48
N LEU A 161 12.66 3.47 8.82
CA LEU A 161 11.40 3.25 9.54
C LEU A 161 10.34 4.28 9.12
N LYS A 162 10.70 5.55 9.00
CA LYS A 162 9.76 6.60 8.54
C LYS A 162 9.27 6.37 7.11
N VAL A 163 10.11 5.82 6.23
CA VAL A 163 9.71 5.42 4.87
C VAL A 163 8.73 4.24 4.91
N GLN A 164 9.01 3.23 5.74
CA GLN A 164 8.12 2.08 5.91
C GLN A 164 6.76 2.48 6.48
N VAL A 165 6.75 3.36 7.50
CA VAL A 165 5.50 3.94 8.04
C VAL A 165 4.71 4.67 6.96
N ALA A 166 5.37 5.51 6.15
CA ALA A 166 4.69 6.24 5.08
C ALA A 166 4.10 5.30 4.01
N LEU A 167 4.78 4.20 3.70
CA LEU A 167 4.30 3.20 2.76
C LEU A 167 3.15 2.36 3.33
N LEU A 168 3.20 2.01 4.62
CA LEU A 168 2.09 1.35 5.33
C LEU A 168 0.85 2.27 5.40
N ASN A 169 1.04 3.55 5.67
CA ASN A 169 -0.04 4.53 5.65
C ASN A 169 -0.64 4.67 4.24
N MET A 170 0.20 4.74 3.19
CA MET A 170 -0.27 4.72 1.80
C MET A 170 -1.15 3.49 1.52
N ILE A 171 -0.73 2.29 1.95
CA ILE A 171 -1.54 1.06 1.80
C ILE A 171 -2.87 1.18 2.55
N SER A 172 -2.83 1.65 3.79
CA SER A 172 -4.03 1.89 4.61
C SER A 172 -5.01 2.85 3.92
N ASP A 173 -4.51 3.97 3.40
CA ASP A 173 -5.32 5.00 2.75
C ASP A 173 -5.93 4.51 1.44
N LEU A 174 -5.20 3.70 0.67
CA LEU A 174 -5.69 3.10 -0.56
C LEU A 174 -6.75 2.04 -0.29
N ALA A 175 -6.53 1.16 0.70
CA ALA A 175 -7.41 0.04 1.00
C ALA A 175 -8.74 0.47 1.63
N ARG A 176 -8.74 1.52 2.47
CA ARG A 176 -9.95 2.01 3.16
C ARG A 176 -10.93 2.75 2.25
N ASN A 177 -10.45 3.31 1.15
CA ASN A 177 -11.28 4.10 0.26
C ASN A 177 -11.75 3.23 -0.92
N LYS A 178 -13.08 3.07 -1.05
CA LYS A 178 -13.73 2.25 -2.09
C LYS A 178 -13.32 2.64 -3.52
N ARG A 179 -12.98 3.92 -3.75
CA ARG A 179 -12.56 4.42 -5.07
C ARG A 179 -11.15 3.98 -5.43
N SER A 180 -10.27 3.76 -4.43
CA SER A 180 -8.87 3.39 -4.64
C SER A 180 -8.54 1.94 -4.31
N SER A 181 -9.41 1.23 -3.57
CA SER A 181 -9.15 -0.13 -3.09
C SER A 181 -8.88 -1.10 -4.25
N THR A 182 -9.58 -0.92 -5.38
CA THR A 182 -9.41 -1.76 -6.57
C THR A 182 -7.98 -1.70 -7.16
N ALA A 183 -7.20 -0.65 -6.84
CA ALA A 183 -5.79 -0.55 -7.20
C ALA A 183 -4.92 -1.65 -6.59
N LEU A 184 -5.32 -2.17 -5.43
CA LEU A 184 -4.57 -3.18 -4.67
C LEU A 184 -5.02 -4.61 -4.97
N GLU A 185 -6.13 -4.84 -5.66
CA GLU A 185 -6.71 -6.18 -5.86
C GLU A 185 -5.72 -7.20 -6.43
N VAL A 186 -5.04 -6.86 -7.52
CA VAL A 186 -4.10 -7.77 -8.20
C VAL A 186 -2.86 -8.06 -7.35
N VAL A 187 -2.53 -7.19 -6.40
CA VAL A 187 -1.37 -7.34 -5.49
C VAL A 187 -1.77 -7.67 -4.06
N LEU A 188 -3.06 -7.90 -3.80
CA LEU A 188 -3.63 -7.97 -2.46
C LEU A 188 -2.93 -9.04 -1.62
N LYS A 189 -2.81 -10.27 -2.14
CA LYS A 189 -2.11 -11.37 -1.47
C LYS A 189 -0.69 -10.98 -1.06
N LYS A 190 0.07 -10.42 -2.00
CA LYS A 190 1.48 -10.01 -1.78
C LYS A 190 1.58 -8.94 -0.70
N VAL A 191 0.77 -7.89 -0.80
CA VAL A 191 0.78 -6.76 0.14
C VAL A 191 0.31 -7.22 1.52
N SER A 192 -0.77 -7.99 1.60
CA SER A 192 -1.28 -8.55 2.86
C SER A 192 -0.25 -9.42 3.56
N GLY A 193 0.45 -10.31 2.84
CA GLY A 193 1.56 -11.08 3.42
C GLY A 193 2.66 -10.17 3.99
N LEU A 194 3.03 -9.10 3.26
CA LEU A 194 4.03 -8.11 3.70
C LEU A 194 3.63 -7.39 4.98
N VAL A 195 2.41 -6.89 5.04
CA VAL A 195 1.92 -6.15 6.20
C VAL A 195 1.75 -7.08 7.41
N VAL A 196 1.23 -8.30 7.23
CA VAL A 196 1.08 -9.28 8.32
C VAL A 196 2.45 -9.65 8.91
N GLY A 197 3.45 -9.92 8.06
CA GLY A 197 4.80 -10.22 8.52
C GLY A 197 5.43 -9.10 9.36
N ILE A 198 5.20 -7.83 8.96
CA ILE A 198 5.68 -6.66 9.71
C ILE A 198 4.91 -6.47 11.02
N ALA A 199 3.59 -6.62 11.01
CA ALA A 199 2.79 -6.48 12.23
C ALA A 199 3.19 -7.54 13.27
N CYS A 200 3.46 -8.76 12.82
CA CYS A 200 3.85 -9.89 13.66
C CYS A 200 5.32 -9.85 14.10
N SER A 201 6.15 -8.92 13.61
CA SER A 201 7.57 -8.87 13.96
C SER A 201 7.90 -8.08 15.24
N GLY A 202 6.93 -7.35 15.80
CA GLY A 202 7.10 -6.62 17.06
C GLY A 202 8.00 -5.38 16.98
N VAL A 203 8.23 -4.82 15.79
CA VAL A 203 8.98 -3.58 15.63
C VAL A 203 8.12 -2.41 16.09
N ALA A 204 8.41 -1.86 17.27
CA ALA A 204 7.60 -0.82 17.91
C ALA A 204 7.31 0.39 16.98
N GLY A 205 8.28 0.80 16.15
CA GLY A 205 8.12 1.93 15.22
C GLY A 205 7.22 1.68 14.01
N LEU A 206 6.85 0.43 13.72
CA LEU A 206 5.98 0.06 12.59
C LEU A 206 4.61 -0.44 13.02
N HIS A 207 4.46 -0.79 14.31
CA HIS A 207 3.30 -1.51 14.82
C HIS A 207 1.97 -0.80 14.51
N ASP A 208 1.80 0.47 14.88
CA ASP A 208 0.52 1.17 14.66
C ASP A 208 0.19 1.38 13.18
N ALA A 209 1.19 1.72 12.36
CA ALA A 209 1.01 1.85 10.91
C ALA A 209 0.65 0.51 10.27
N SER A 210 1.28 -0.59 10.71
CA SER A 210 0.99 -1.94 10.23
C SER A 210 -0.42 -2.40 10.60
N ILE A 211 -0.89 -2.11 11.82
CA ILE A 211 -2.26 -2.44 12.23
C ILE A 211 -3.29 -1.59 11.46
N SER A 212 -3.01 -0.30 11.25
CA SER A 212 -3.90 0.54 10.44
C SER A 212 -4.03 0.01 9.01
N ALA A 213 -2.91 -0.45 8.42
CA ALA A 213 -2.87 -1.07 7.11
C ALA A 213 -3.60 -2.43 7.09
N LEU A 214 -3.40 -3.30 8.08
CA LEU A 214 -4.14 -4.57 8.19
C LEU A 214 -5.63 -4.35 8.31
N HIS A 215 -6.05 -3.38 9.11
CA HIS A 215 -7.47 -3.01 9.21
C HIS A 215 -8.00 -2.54 7.85
N GLY A 216 -7.27 -1.70 7.13
CA GLY A 216 -7.66 -1.28 5.77
C GLY A 216 -7.79 -2.46 4.80
N LEU A 217 -6.84 -3.40 4.82
CA LEU A 217 -6.88 -4.59 3.97
C LEU A 217 -7.99 -5.57 4.38
N ALA A 218 -8.33 -5.66 5.66
CA ALA A 218 -9.42 -6.49 6.15
C ALA A 218 -10.79 -5.95 5.70
N LEU A 219 -10.92 -4.64 5.46
CA LEU A 219 -12.11 -4.06 4.82
C LEU A 219 -12.25 -4.46 3.34
N MET A 220 -11.15 -4.87 2.69
CA MET A 220 -11.18 -5.39 1.32
C MET A 220 -11.46 -6.90 1.29
N ASP A 221 -10.72 -7.67 2.09
CA ASP A 221 -10.82 -9.12 2.17
C ASP A 221 -10.55 -9.59 3.61
N PRO A 222 -11.60 -9.73 4.44
CA PRO A 222 -11.46 -10.10 5.85
C PRO A 222 -10.94 -11.54 6.00
N ASP A 223 -11.36 -12.45 5.11
CA ASP A 223 -11.00 -13.87 5.16
C ASP A 223 -9.51 -14.07 4.89
N LEU A 224 -8.96 -13.37 3.88
CA LEU A 224 -7.52 -13.42 3.58
C LEU A 224 -6.67 -12.93 4.76
N ILE A 225 -7.06 -11.80 5.37
CA ILE A 225 -6.30 -11.24 6.49
C ILE A 225 -6.38 -12.15 7.71
N TRP A 226 -7.57 -12.68 8.01
CA TRP A 226 -7.73 -13.65 9.08
C TRP A 226 -6.87 -14.90 8.84
N LEU A 227 -6.93 -15.49 7.63
CA LEU A 227 -6.15 -16.66 7.26
C LEU A 227 -4.64 -16.42 7.43
N LEU A 228 -4.12 -15.27 7.01
CA LEU A 228 -2.70 -14.97 7.11
C LEU A 228 -2.23 -14.77 8.56
N VAL A 229 -3.03 -14.11 9.38
CA VAL A 229 -2.70 -13.91 10.81
C VAL A 229 -2.78 -15.24 11.55
N ALA A 230 -3.80 -16.07 11.27
CA ALA A 230 -3.91 -17.41 11.80
C ALA A 230 -2.71 -18.28 11.39
N ASP A 231 -2.34 -18.27 10.12
CA ASP A 231 -1.19 -19.02 9.58
C ASP A 231 0.12 -18.65 10.30
N VAL A 232 0.35 -17.37 10.59
CA VAL A 232 1.50 -16.93 11.41
C VAL A 232 1.39 -17.45 12.83
N TYR A 233 0.23 -17.31 13.46
CA TYR A 233 -0.01 -17.77 14.83
C TYR A 233 0.28 -19.28 15.01
N TYR A 234 -0.22 -20.11 14.09
CA TYR A 234 0.05 -21.55 14.10
C TYR A 234 1.50 -21.89 13.72
N SER A 235 2.21 -21.05 12.96
CA SER A 235 3.63 -21.28 12.65
C SER A 235 4.58 -21.11 13.83
N VAL A 236 4.22 -20.24 14.79
CA VAL A 236 5.02 -19.97 15.99
C VAL A 236 4.68 -20.93 17.13
N LYS A 237 3.54 -21.64 17.01
CA LYS A 237 3.09 -22.65 17.96
C LYS A 237 4.10 -23.79 18.05
N LYS A 238 4.61 -24.07 19.26
CA LYS A 238 5.33 -25.31 19.54
C LYS A 238 4.32 -26.46 19.66
N GLU A 239 4.66 -27.61 19.09
CA GLU A 239 3.88 -28.86 19.28
C GLU A 239 3.62 -29.09 20.77
N GLY A 240 2.36 -29.00 21.19
CA GLY A 240 1.92 -29.30 22.57
C GLY A 240 1.20 -28.18 23.32
N GLU A 241 1.32 -26.90 22.93
CA GLU A 241 0.60 -25.81 23.62
C GLU A 241 -0.74 -25.53 22.96
N VAL A 242 -1.85 -25.96 23.59
CA VAL A 242 -3.21 -25.60 23.16
C VAL A 242 -3.55 -24.22 23.73
N ILE A 243 -3.06 -23.17 23.08
CA ILE A 243 -3.69 -21.86 23.22
C ILE A 243 -4.80 -21.84 22.16
N PRO A 244 -6.09 -21.83 22.57
CA PRO A 244 -7.17 -21.68 21.61
C PRO A 244 -6.97 -20.35 20.87
N PRO A 245 -7.42 -20.23 19.60
CA PRO A 245 -7.56 -18.90 19.00
C PRO A 245 -8.33 -18.01 20.00
N PRO A 246 -8.02 -16.72 20.14
CA PRO A 246 -8.68 -15.84 21.11
C PRO A 246 -10.21 -15.66 20.98
N GLY A 247 -10.92 -16.51 20.25
CA GLY A 247 -12.38 -16.62 20.19
C GLY A 247 -12.82 -18.06 19.87
N SER A 248 -13.96 -18.48 20.41
CA SER A 248 -14.58 -19.80 20.15
C SER A 248 -15.13 -19.96 18.73
N ASP A 249 -15.25 -18.85 17.99
CA ASP A 249 -16.12 -18.76 16.82
C ASP A 249 -15.35 -18.97 15.51
N PHE A 250 -14.02 -19.05 15.57
CA PHE A 250 -13.18 -19.28 14.41
C PHE A 250 -12.79 -20.75 14.24
N PRO A 251 -12.93 -21.31 13.02
CA PRO A 251 -12.53 -22.69 12.76
C PRO A 251 -11.03 -22.89 12.98
N GLN A 252 -10.66 -24.08 13.48
CA GLN A 252 -9.24 -24.48 13.54
C GLN A 252 -8.65 -24.48 12.13
N LEU A 253 -7.47 -23.87 11.96
CA LEU A 253 -6.83 -23.72 10.65
C LEU A 253 -6.55 -25.06 9.95
N SER A 254 -6.31 -26.13 10.72
CA SER A 254 -6.17 -27.50 10.23
C SER A 254 -7.40 -28.06 9.52
N ARG A 255 -8.58 -27.46 9.70
CA ARG A 255 -9.81 -27.80 8.96
C ARG A 255 -9.92 -27.07 7.62
N LEU A 256 -9.16 -26.00 7.43
CA LEU A 256 -9.23 -25.12 6.27
C LEU A 256 -8.06 -25.31 5.31
N LEU A 257 -6.87 -25.57 5.85
CA LEU A 257 -5.64 -25.73 5.10
C LEU A 257 -4.95 -27.05 5.48
N PRO A 258 -4.31 -27.72 4.51
CA PRO A 258 -3.45 -28.85 4.83
C PRO A 258 -2.30 -28.37 5.73
N PRO A 259 -1.84 -29.21 6.67
CA PRO A 259 -0.70 -28.87 7.50
C PRO A 259 0.55 -28.62 6.62
N PRO A 260 1.31 -27.55 6.86
CA PRO A 260 2.49 -27.25 6.06
C PRO A 260 3.62 -28.25 6.35
N GLU A 261 4.23 -28.81 5.30
CA GLU A 261 5.31 -29.78 5.42
C GLU A 261 6.67 -29.11 5.68
N LYS A 262 6.85 -27.88 5.18
CA LYS A 262 8.09 -27.09 5.35
C LYS A 262 7.78 -25.68 5.84
N PRO A 263 8.71 -25.02 6.53
CA PRO A 263 8.57 -23.60 6.91
C PRO A 263 8.34 -22.63 5.74
N LYS A 264 8.61 -23.07 4.51
CA LYS A 264 8.37 -22.29 3.28
C LYS A 264 6.94 -22.39 2.76
N ASP A 265 6.17 -23.33 3.29
CA ASP A 265 4.83 -23.67 2.82
C ASP A 265 3.73 -22.90 3.55
N TYR A 266 4.07 -22.21 4.66
CA TYR A 266 3.19 -21.25 5.32
C TYR A 266 2.78 -20.12 4.34
N LEU A 267 1.48 -19.83 4.27
CA LEU A 267 0.90 -18.82 3.39
C LEU A 267 1.51 -17.44 3.58
N TYR A 268 1.79 -17.03 4.82
CA TYR A 268 2.41 -15.72 5.07
C TYR A 268 3.82 -15.63 4.45
N VAL A 269 4.55 -16.75 4.40
CA VAL A 269 5.87 -16.85 3.75
C VAL A 269 5.73 -16.90 2.24
N GLN A 270 4.74 -17.62 1.71
CA GLN A 270 4.51 -17.74 0.27
C GLN A 270 4.12 -16.40 -0.36
N TYR A 271 3.13 -15.73 0.22
CA TYR A 271 2.69 -14.43 -0.28
C TYR A 271 3.70 -13.35 0.02
N GLY A 272 4.28 -13.42 1.20
CA GLY A 272 5.19 -12.42 1.68
C GLY A 272 6.61 -12.44 1.10
N GLY A 273 7.09 -13.63 0.74
CA GLY A 273 8.45 -13.91 0.29
C GLY A 273 9.40 -14.28 1.44
N GLN A 274 10.40 -15.12 1.17
CA GLN A 274 11.38 -15.61 2.16
C GLN A 274 12.33 -14.52 2.71
N SER A 275 12.25 -13.29 2.19
CA SER A 275 13.15 -12.17 2.49
C SER A 275 12.57 -11.19 3.51
N TYR A 276 11.85 -11.68 4.53
CA TYR A 276 11.52 -10.84 5.68
C TYR A 276 12.74 -10.73 6.56
N GLY A 277 13.39 -9.57 6.52
CA GLY A 277 14.47 -9.26 7.45
C GLY A 277 13.99 -9.00 8.88
N PHE A 278 12.78 -9.43 9.22
CA PHE A 278 12.14 -9.28 10.52
C PHE A 278 11.78 -10.66 11.06
N GLY A 279 12.25 -10.98 12.28
CA GLY A 279 11.86 -12.20 12.98
C GLY A 279 10.45 -12.06 13.55
N ILE A 280 9.69 -13.17 13.61
CA ILE A 280 8.34 -13.18 14.18
C ILE A 280 8.44 -13.16 15.71
N ASN A 281 7.60 -12.36 16.35
CA ASN A 281 7.53 -12.21 17.79
C ASN A 281 6.15 -12.66 18.31
N LEU A 282 6.11 -13.72 19.12
CA LEU A 282 4.87 -14.33 19.64
C LEU A 282 3.95 -13.31 20.33
N ALA A 283 4.50 -12.47 21.22
CA ALA A 283 3.72 -11.46 21.94
C ALA A 283 3.13 -10.39 21.01
N SER A 284 3.74 -10.19 19.83
CA SER A 284 3.24 -9.25 18.83
C SER A 284 2.13 -9.87 17.99
N VAL A 285 2.24 -11.16 17.66
CA VAL A 285 1.17 -11.92 16.98
C VAL A 285 -0.11 -11.90 17.82
N GLU A 286 -0.02 -12.17 19.13
CA GLU A 286 -1.18 -12.13 20.03
C GLU A 286 -1.85 -10.75 20.09
N LYS A 287 -1.04 -9.68 20.20
CA LYS A 287 -1.54 -8.30 20.19
C LYS A 287 -2.23 -7.94 18.87
N VAL A 288 -1.65 -8.34 17.74
CA VAL A 288 -2.24 -8.10 16.42
C VAL A 288 -3.57 -8.85 16.28
N PHE A 289 -3.62 -10.11 16.72
CA PHE A 289 -4.84 -10.91 16.70
C PHE A 289 -5.95 -10.25 17.53
N LEU A 290 -5.67 -9.89 18.79
CA LEU A 290 -6.65 -9.24 19.67
C LEU A 290 -7.14 -7.90 19.12
N LYS A 291 -6.23 -7.10 18.54
CA LYS A 291 -6.56 -5.77 18.01
C LYS A 291 -7.31 -5.84 16.67
N LEU A 292 -7.05 -6.85 15.84
CA LEU A 292 -7.85 -7.08 14.64
C LEU A 292 -9.23 -7.66 14.96
N HIS A 293 -9.32 -8.53 15.96
CA HIS A 293 -10.60 -9.06 16.44
C HIS A 293 -11.57 -7.93 16.83
N SER A 294 -11.08 -6.93 17.58
CA SER A 294 -11.91 -5.79 17.97
C SER A 294 -12.23 -4.81 16.84
N LEU A 295 -11.34 -4.66 15.85
CA LEU A 295 -11.46 -3.65 14.80
C LEU A 295 -12.16 -4.14 13.53
N ALA A 296 -11.90 -5.39 13.13
CA ALA A 296 -12.28 -5.91 11.82
C ALA A 296 -13.24 -7.11 11.88
N PHE A 297 -13.37 -7.77 13.04
CA PHE A 297 -14.23 -8.95 13.21
C PHE A 297 -15.30 -8.84 14.32
N PRO A 298 -15.80 -7.64 14.72
CA PRO A 298 -16.75 -7.55 15.83
C PRO A 298 -18.10 -8.26 15.56
N ASP A 299 -18.47 -8.45 14.29
CA ASP A 299 -19.79 -8.94 13.87
C ASP A 299 -19.84 -10.42 13.44
N GLN A 300 -18.80 -11.22 13.68
CA GLN A 300 -18.91 -12.69 13.55
C GLN A 300 -19.65 -13.36 14.72
N LEU A 301 -20.38 -12.55 15.53
CA LEU A 301 -21.20 -12.96 16.68
C LEU A 301 -22.58 -13.54 16.30
N TYR A 302 -22.90 -13.67 15.01
CA TYR A 302 -24.15 -14.27 14.55
C TYR A 302 -23.94 -15.20 13.34
N LEU A 303 -23.49 -16.43 13.61
CA LEU A 303 -23.78 -17.61 12.79
C LEU A 303 -24.05 -18.80 13.70
#